data_AF-A0A929G8V3-F1
#
_entry.id   AF-A0A929G8V3-F1
#
_cell.length_a   1.000
_cell.length_b   1.000
_cell.length_c   1.000
_cell.angle_alpha   90.00
_cell.angle_beta   90.00
_cell.angle_gamma   90.00
#
_symmetry.space_group_name_H-M   'P 1'
#
loop_
_entity.id
_entity.type
_entity.pdbx_description
1 polymer ?
#
loop_
_entity_poly.entity_id
_entity_poly.type
_entity_poly.pdbx_seq_one_letter_code
_entity_poly.pdbx_strand_id
1 'polypeptide(L)'
;MKYVYGPVPSRRLGQSLGIDTIPLKTCNWNCVYCQLGRTVPLTNERREYFPSEEILSEVKETLITHKPGEIDWVTFVGSGEPTLHANIGWLIRQVRKITDLPVAVITNGS
;
A
#
# COMPACT_ATOMS: atom_id res chain seq x y z
N MET A 1 3.68 -2.17 13.60
CA MET A 1 2.80 -1.80 12.48
C MET A 1 2.66 -2.98 11.55
N LYS A 2 1.43 -3.35 11.15
CA LYS A 2 1.09 -4.58 10.43
C LYS A 2 0.81 -4.30 8.94
N TYR A 3 0.14 -3.19 8.64
CA TYR A 3 -0.27 -2.82 7.28
C TYR A 3 0.37 -1.53 6.79
N VAL A 4 0.92 -0.72 7.68
CA VAL A 4 1.53 0.58 7.35
C VAL A 4 3.02 0.56 7.70
N TYR A 5 3.85 1.20 6.90
CA TYR A 5 5.28 1.28 7.15
C TYR A 5 5.90 2.57 6.62
N GLY A 6 7.11 2.89 7.10
CA GLY A 6 7.80 4.12 6.77
C GLY A 6 7.46 5.26 7.74
N PRO A 7 7.63 6.53 7.32
CA PRO A 7 7.94 6.99 5.96
C PRO A 7 9.28 6.50 5.43
N VAL A 8 9.30 6.04 4.18
CA VAL A 8 10.52 5.56 3.49
C VAL A 8 10.99 6.64 2.51
N PRO A 9 12.30 6.93 2.43
CA PRO A 9 12.84 7.85 1.43
C PRO A 9 12.66 7.27 0.02
N SER A 10 11.66 7.77 -0.69
CA SER A 10 11.37 7.46 -2.08
C SER A 10 12.11 8.43 -3.00
N ARG A 11 12.86 7.88 -3.95
CA ARG A 11 13.50 8.68 -5.01
C ARG A 11 12.50 9.42 -5.91
N ARG A 12 11.24 8.98 -5.96
CA ARG A 12 10.19 9.54 -6.82
C ARG A 12 9.23 10.45 -6.08
N LEU A 13 8.99 10.17 -4.79
CA LEU A 13 7.88 10.74 -4.02
C LEU A 13 8.33 11.37 -2.68
N GLY A 14 9.64 11.56 -2.43
CA GLY A 14 10.10 12.09 -1.14
C GLY A 14 9.86 11.11 0.02
N GLN A 15 9.49 11.62 1.19
CA GLN A 15 9.17 10.80 2.36
C GLN A 15 7.78 10.17 2.20
N SER A 16 7.73 8.91 1.78
CA SER A 16 6.46 8.23 1.48
C SER A 16 6.07 7.27 2.58
N LEU A 17 4.86 7.42 3.12
CA LEU A 17 4.23 6.41 3.96
C LEU A 17 3.69 5.27 3.06
N GLY A 18 4.09 4.03 3.35
CA GLY A 18 3.66 2.85 2.61
C GLY A 18 2.45 2.17 3.26
N ILE A 19 1.50 1.74 2.43
CA ILE A 19 0.34 0.93 2.83
C ILE A 19 0.40 -0.40 2.09
N ASP A 20 0.59 -1.48 2.83
CA ASP A 20 0.52 -2.85 2.32
C ASP A 20 -0.89 -3.42 2.54
N THR A 21 -1.55 -3.73 1.44
CA THR A 21 -2.94 -4.21 1.44
C THR A 21 -3.05 -5.72 1.28
N ILE A 22 -1.93 -6.43 1.09
CA ILE A 22 -1.93 -7.83 0.69
C ILE A 22 -0.76 -8.61 1.31
N PRO A 23 -0.90 -9.93 1.52
CA PRO A 23 0.17 -10.79 1.98
C PRO A 23 1.37 -10.80 1.04
N LEU A 24 2.53 -11.13 1.61
CA LEU A 24 3.78 -11.29 0.87
C LEU A 24 3.62 -12.20 -0.34
N LYS A 25 4.07 -11.70 -1.49
CA LYS A 25 4.04 -12.35 -2.79
C LYS A 25 2.64 -12.68 -3.32
N THR A 26 1.61 -11.97 -2.89
CA THR A 26 0.29 -12.00 -3.54
C THR A 26 0.33 -11.15 -4.81
N CYS A 27 0.61 -11.77 -5.96
CA CYS A 27 0.78 -11.05 -7.22
C CYS A 27 0.38 -11.93 -8.40
N ASN A 28 -0.08 -11.30 -9.48
CA ASN A 28 -0.35 -11.96 -10.75
C ASN A 28 0.86 -12.00 -11.70
N TRP A 29 1.98 -11.40 -11.30
CA TRP A 29 3.22 -11.39 -12.07
C TRP A 29 4.36 -12.06 -11.30
N ASN A 30 5.32 -12.62 -12.05
CA ASN A 30 6.56 -13.19 -11.53
C ASN A 30 7.77 -12.49 -12.15
N CYS A 31 7.90 -11.17 -11.94
CA CYS A 31 8.98 -10.38 -12.54
C CYS A 31 10.36 -10.92 -12.14
N VAL A 32 11.25 -11.12 -13.12
CA VAL A 32 12.61 -11.66 -12.91
C VAL A 32 13.47 -10.79 -11.99
N TYR A 33 13.13 -9.51 -11.85
CA TYR A 33 13.81 -8.51 -11.02
C TYR A 33 13.03 -8.16 -9.73
N CYS A 34 12.02 -8.95 -9.35
CA CYS A 34 11.23 -8.66 -8.16
C CYS A 34 12.10 -8.82 -6.90
N GLN A 35 12.32 -7.73 -6.16
CA GLN A 35 13.10 -7.74 -4.91
C GLN A 35 12.52 -8.66 -3.82
N LEU A 36 11.23 -8.99 -3.92
CA LEU A 36 10.53 -9.89 -3.00
C LEU A 36 10.73 -11.38 -3.35
N GLY A 37 11.43 -11.68 -4.46
CA GLY A 37 11.68 -13.05 -4.93
C GLY A 37 10.60 -13.56 -5.89
N ARG A 38 10.56 -14.89 -6.09
CA ARG A 38 9.63 -15.54 -7.03
C ARG A 38 8.21 -15.61 -6.47
N THR A 39 7.22 -15.34 -7.33
CA THR A 39 5.79 -15.49 -7.00
C THR A 39 5.35 -16.93 -7.27
N VAL A 40 5.01 -17.68 -6.21
CA VAL A 40 4.46 -19.03 -6.32
C VAL A 40 3.46 -19.26 -5.18
N PRO A 41 2.16 -19.52 -5.47
CA PRO A 41 1.50 -19.48 -6.78
C PRO A 41 1.25 -18.04 -7.28
N LEU A 42 1.06 -17.89 -8.59
CA LEU A 42 0.50 -16.67 -9.18
C LEU A 42 -1.01 -16.62 -8.97
N THR A 43 -1.57 -15.43 -8.75
CA THR A 43 -3.02 -15.26 -8.62
C THR A 43 -3.51 -13.96 -9.23
N ASN A 44 -4.63 -14.03 -9.96
CA ASN A 44 -5.40 -12.88 -10.45
C ASN A 44 -6.63 -12.59 -9.58
N GLU A 45 -6.77 -13.31 -8.47
CA GLU A 45 -8.00 -13.28 -7.71
C GLU A 45 -8.08 -12.04 -6.83
N ARG A 46 -9.14 -11.25 -7.01
CA ARG A 46 -9.38 -10.09 -6.16
C ARG A 46 -10.14 -10.51 -4.92
N ARG A 47 -9.57 -10.27 -3.74
CA ARG A 47 -10.16 -10.61 -2.43
C ARG A 47 -9.87 -9.51 -1.41
N GLU A 48 -10.61 -9.53 -0.31
CA GLU A 48 -10.20 -8.81 0.89
C GLU A 48 -9.13 -9.63 1.61
N TYR A 49 -7.87 -9.40 1.25
CA TYR A 49 -6.75 -10.16 1.79
C TYR A 49 -6.42 -9.78 3.24
N PHE A 50 -6.64 -8.50 3.58
CA PHE A 50 -6.59 -7.99 4.94
C PHE A 50 -7.84 -7.13 5.18
N PRO A 51 -8.37 -7.05 6.41
CA PRO A 51 -9.58 -6.28 6.67
C PRO A 51 -9.38 -4.79 6.38
N SER A 52 -10.22 -4.23 5.50
CA SER A 52 -10.06 -2.83 5.02
C SER A 52 -10.12 -1.80 6.16
N GLU A 53 -10.98 -2.04 7.15
CA GLU A 53 -11.13 -1.17 8.31
C GLU A 53 -9.90 -1.18 9.22
N GLU A 54 -9.23 -2.32 9.38
CA GLU A 54 -7.99 -2.41 10.17
C GLU A 54 -6.86 -1.62 9.51
N ILE A 55 -6.71 -1.74 8.18
CA ILE A 55 -5.75 -0.96 7.41
C ILE A 55 -6.02 0.53 7.59
N LEU A 56 -7.28 0.96 7.43
CA LEU A 56 -7.67 2.36 7.55
C LEU A 56 -7.41 2.91 8.96
N SER A 57 -7.71 2.12 9.99
CA SER A 57 -7.44 2.50 11.39
C SER A 57 -5.95 2.73 11.62
N GLU A 58 -5.09 1.81 11.14
CA GLU A 58 -3.64 1.93 11.28
C GLU A 58 -3.08 3.12 10.48
N VAL A 59 -3.61 3.39 9.29
CA VAL A 59 -3.24 4.59 8.51
C VAL A 59 -3.59 5.86 9.30
N LYS A 60 -4.78 5.94 9.87
CA LYS A 60 -5.22 7.10 10.65
C LYS A 60 -4.33 7.32 11.87
N GLU A 61 -4.01 6.27 12.62
CA GLU A 61 -3.11 6.34 13.76
C GLU A 61 -1.70 6.79 13.34
N THR A 62 -1.19 6.24 12.24
CA THR A 62 0.14 6.59 11.73
C THR A 62 0.22 8.04 11.28
N LEU A 63 -0.83 8.57 10.64
CA LEU A 63 -0.89 9.98 10.23
C LEU A 63 -0.95 10.94 11.43
N ILE A 64 -1.63 10.58 12.51
CA ILE A 64 -1.72 11.41 13.73
C ILE A 64 -0.40 11.45 14.50
N THR A 65 0.36 10.36 14.47
CA THR A 65 1.62 10.23 15.22
C THR A 65 2.81 10.92 14.56
N HIS A 66 2.73 11.25 13.27
CA HIS A 66 3.76 11.98 12.54
C HIS A 66 3.53 13.49 12.55
N LYS A 67 4.63 14.24 12.56
CA LYS A 67 4.57 15.71 12.53
C LYS A 67 4.29 16.20 11.10
N PRO A 68 3.67 17.40 10.96
CA PRO A 68 3.56 18.05 9.66
C PRO A 68 4.91 18.15 8.95
N GLY A 69 4.96 17.70 7.68
CA GLY A 69 6.18 17.71 6.86
C GLY A 69 7.06 16.45 6.98
N GLU A 70 6.73 15.48 7.83
CA GLU A 70 7.45 14.19 7.88
C GLU A 70 6.99 13.21 6.78
N ILE A 71 5.81 13.45 6.21
CA ILE A 71 5.19 12.64 5.17
C ILE A 71 4.84 13.53 3.99
N ASP A 72 5.41 13.23 2.83
CA ASP A 72 5.13 13.91 1.58
C ASP A 72 4.02 13.19 0.80
N TRP A 73 3.95 11.85 0.91
CA TRP A 73 3.00 11.02 0.16
C TRP A 73 2.47 9.85 0.98
N VAL A 74 1.22 9.47 0.70
CA VAL A 74 0.65 8.21 1.16
C VAL A 74 0.52 7.26 -0.03
N THR A 75 1.24 6.15 -0.01
CA THR A 75 1.37 5.28 -1.18
C THR A 75 0.84 3.88 -0.89
N PHE A 76 -0.11 3.43 -1.69
CA PHE A 76 -0.47 2.01 -1.78
C PHE A 76 0.62 1.28 -2.55
N VAL A 77 1.49 0.64 -1.81
CA VAL A 77 2.63 -0.14 -2.30
C VAL A 77 2.78 -1.31 -1.34
N GLY A 78 2.59 -2.51 -1.86
CA GLY A 78 2.47 -3.70 -1.04
C GLY A 78 3.54 -4.73 -1.32
N SER A 79 3.48 -5.82 -0.57
CA SER A 79 4.33 -6.98 -0.75
C SER A 79 3.93 -7.85 -1.96
N GLY A 80 3.26 -7.26 -2.96
CA GLY A 80 2.76 -7.88 -4.18
C GLY A 80 2.05 -6.86 -5.06
N GLU A 81 0.98 -7.27 -5.76
CA GLU A 81 0.15 -6.34 -6.55
C GLU A 81 -1.02 -5.78 -5.72
N PRO A 82 -0.97 -4.50 -5.27
CA PRO A 82 -1.96 -3.95 -4.35
C PRO A 82 -3.38 -3.93 -4.94
N THR A 83 -3.53 -3.86 -6.28
CA THR A 83 -4.85 -3.83 -6.92
C THR A 83 -5.62 -5.17 -6.84
N LEU A 84 -4.94 -6.26 -6.43
CA LEU A 84 -5.60 -7.51 -6.07
C LEU A 84 -6.44 -7.41 -4.79
N HIS A 85 -6.24 -6.36 -3.97
CA HIS A 85 -7.16 -6.09 -2.88
C HIS A 85 -8.52 -5.60 -3.42
N ALA A 86 -9.58 -6.37 -3.19
CA ALA A 86 -10.92 -6.09 -3.73
C ALA A 86 -11.42 -4.68 -3.39
N ASN A 87 -11.10 -4.22 -2.17
CA ASN A 87 -11.55 -2.94 -1.63
C ASN A 87 -10.53 -1.80 -1.79
N ILE A 88 -9.46 -1.93 -2.60
CA ILE A 88 -8.45 -0.86 -2.74
C ILE A 88 -9.05 0.50 -3.11
N GLY A 89 -10.05 0.53 -4.01
CA GLY A 89 -10.71 1.77 -4.40
C GLY A 89 -11.45 2.43 -3.23
N TRP A 90 -12.03 1.64 -2.33
CA TRP A 90 -12.63 2.15 -1.09
C TRP A 90 -11.56 2.71 -0.16
N LEU A 91 -10.46 1.98 0.06
CA LEU A 91 -9.34 2.42 0.88
C LEU A 91 -8.78 3.77 0.42
N ILE A 92 -8.49 3.92 -0.88
CA ILE A 92 -7.99 5.19 -1.46
C ILE A 92 -8.96 6.33 -1.15
N ARG A 93 -10.26 6.12 -1.31
CA ARG A 93 -11.27 7.16 -1.01
C ARG A 93 -11.33 7.51 0.47
N GLN A 94 -11.15 6.55 1.37
CA GLN A 94 -11.15 6.83 2.81
C GLN A 94 -9.88 7.55 3.25
N VAL A 95 -8.72 7.13 2.75
CA VAL A 95 -7.45 7.81 3.02
C VAL A 95 -7.52 9.28 2.58
N ARG A 96 -8.03 9.56 1.37
CA ARG A 96 -8.23 10.94 0.88
C ARG A 96 -9.19 11.80 1.70
N LYS A 97 -10.02 11.22 2.56
CA LYS A 97 -10.91 11.98 3.47
C LYS A 97 -10.23 12.38 4.77
N ILE A 98 -9.14 11.71 5.15
CA ILE A 98 -8.47 11.90 6.44
C ILE A 98 -7.12 12.63 6.31
N THR A 99 -6.68 12.94 5.09
CA THR A 99 -5.45 13.70 4.83
C THR A 99 -5.53 14.46 3.51
N ASP A 100 -4.87 15.62 3.46
CA ASP A 100 -4.65 16.41 2.23
C ASP A 100 -3.37 16.00 1.49
N LEU A 101 -2.59 15.06 2.05
CA LEU A 101 -1.40 14.52 1.39
C LEU A 101 -1.79 13.82 0.08
N PRO A 102 -0.96 13.95 -0.97
CA PRO A 102 -1.21 13.24 -2.22
C PRO A 102 -1.13 11.72 -2.02
N VAL A 103 -2.04 11.01 -2.68
CA VAL A 103 -2.14 9.54 -2.61
C VAL A 103 -1.64 8.93 -3.92
N ALA A 104 -0.73 7.96 -3.84
CA ALA A 104 -0.20 7.21 -4.97
C ALA A 104 -0.55 5.72 -4.89
N VAL A 105 -0.52 5.05 -6.04
CA VAL A 105 -0.61 3.58 -6.16
C VAL A 105 0.54 3.10 -7.03
N ILE A 106 1.33 2.15 -6.54
CA ILE A 106 2.36 1.48 -7.34
C ILE A 106 1.81 0.12 -7.76
N THR A 107 1.54 -0.03 -9.05
CA THR A 107 0.93 -1.23 -9.64
C THR A 107 1.74 -1.70 -10.85
N ASN A 108 1.62 -2.98 -11.18
CA ASN A 108 2.16 -3.57 -12.41
C ASN A 108 1.33 -3.21 -13.66
N GLY A 109 0.12 -2.65 -13.52
CA GLY A 109 -0.69 -2.15 -14.62
C GLY A 109 -1.42 -3.22 -15.45
N SER A 110 -1.64 -4.40 -14.88
CA SER A 110 -2.39 -5.51 -15.49
C SER A 110 -3.91 -5.37 -15.42
#